data_AF-A0A7X8BS84-F1
#
_entry.id   AF-A0A7X8BS84-F1
#
_cell.length_a   1.000
_cell.length_b   1.000
_cell.length_c   1.000
_cell.angle_alpha   90.00
_cell.angle_beta   90.00
_cell.angle_gamma   90.00
#
_symmetry.space_group_name_H-M   'P 1'
#
loop_
_entity.id
_entity.type
_entity.pdbx_description
1 polymer ?
#
loop_
_entity_poly.entity_id
_entity_poly.type
_entity_poly.pdbx_seq_one_letter_code
_entity_poly.pdbx_strand_id
1 'polypeptide(L)'
;MKKINLSAIIMLSIVLFAAGCTGTGERTAGTVGTTGLDAVRADALTPDRPHVAVLLTEGFQDAEAYMPIGYLENKDVDITVIGPKTGRVKAYNSDFEIVVQKEVGEVNVDDFDALILPGGKAPATLREDSTVVEFTKNFFNTGKTVAAICHGPQVLATAGVLHDVTTTGVNSIQGELEEAGATYVDEA
;
A
#
# COMPACT_ATOMS: atom_id res chain seq x y z
N MET A 1 -23.35 -11.38 -4.07
CA MET A 1 -22.34 -10.32 -4.11
C MET A 1 -22.59 -9.29 -3.01
N LYS A 2 -21.64 -8.84 -2.21
CA LYS A 2 -21.84 -7.63 -1.39
C LYS A 2 -20.89 -6.64 -2.04
N LYS A 3 -21.37 -5.47 -2.43
CA LYS A 3 -20.46 -4.38 -2.76
C LYS A 3 -19.69 -4.05 -1.51
N ILE A 4 -18.42 -4.44 -1.51
CA ILE A 4 -17.47 -3.94 -0.55
C ILE A 4 -17.23 -2.49 -0.96
N ASN A 5 -17.88 -1.58 -0.24
CA ASN A 5 -17.64 -0.15 -0.38
C ASN A 5 -16.29 0.13 0.28
N LEU A 6 -15.22 0.12 -0.54
CA LEU A 6 -13.83 0.24 -0.09
C LEU A 6 -13.57 1.57 0.65
N SER A 7 -14.40 2.59 0.42
CA SER A 7 -14.30 3.90 1.10
C SER A 7 -14.58 3.88 2.60
N ALA A 8 -15.25 2.85 3.14
CA ALA A 8 -15.53 2.76 4.58
C ALA A 8 -14.53 1.85 5.33
N ILE A 9 -13.56 1.27 4.62
CA ILE A 9 -12.68 0.19 5.12
C ILE A 9 -11.26 0.67 5.39
N ILE A 10 -10.94 1.89 4.98
CA ILE A 10 -9.63 2.55 5.13
C ILE A 10 -9.69 3.65 6.23
N MET A 11 -10.81 3.77 6.95
CA MET A 11 -11.06 4.87 7.89
C MET A 11 -10.56 4.59 9.32
N LEU A 12 -9.27 4.27 9.43
CA LEU A 12 -8.49 4.51 10.66
C LEU A 12 -7.03 4.76 10.23
N SER A 13 -6.78 6.01 9.81
CA SER A 13 -5.47 6.64 9.56
C SER A 13 -4.77 6.46 8.20
N ILE A 14 -5.47 6.08 7.12
CA ILE A 14 -4.89 6.09 5.76
C ILE A 14 -5.77 6.94 4.85
N VAL A 15 -5.30 8.12 4.45
CA VAL A 15 -6.00 8.95 3.46
C VAL A 15 -5.75 8.39 2.07
N LEU A 16 -6.84 8.03 1.39
CA LEU A 16 -6.89 7.71 -0.03
C LEU A 16 -7.95 8.55 -0.71
N PHE A 17 -7.61 9.16 -1.83
CA PHE A 17 -8.60 9.52 -2.84
C PHE A 17 -8.09 9.17 -4.24
N ALA A 18 -8.82 8.30 -4.94
CA ALA A 18 -8.89 8.26 -6.40
C ALA A 18 -10.28 7.75 -6.84
N ALA A 19 -10.76 8.26 -7.97
CA ALA A 19 -12.16 8.43 -8.35
C ALA A 19 -12.96 7.15 -8.68
N GLY A 20 -14.31 7.26 -8.65
CA GLY A 20 -15.23 6.14 -8.47
C GLY A 20 -15.93 5.55 -9.71
N CYS A 21 -16.62 4.43 -9.48
CA CYS A 21 -17.74 3.90 -10.26
C CYS A 21 -18.50 2.83 -9.44
N THR A 22 -19.84 2.82 -9.50
CA THR A 22 -20.70 2.01 -8.63
C THR A 22 -21.41 0.88 -9.42
N GLY A 23 -21.35 -0.39 -8.99
CA GLY A 23 -22.07 -1.51 -9.65
C GLY A 23 -22.58 -2.60 -8.69
N THR A 24 -23.92 -2.71 -8.56
CA THR A 24 -24.80 -3.48 -7.60
C THR A 24 -24.72 -5.01 -7.73
N GLY A 25 -24.70 -5.75 -6.61
CA GLY A 25 -24.95 -7.20 -6.56
C GLY A 25 -24.96 -7.72 -5.11
N GLU A 26 -25.66 -8.83 -4.81
CA GLU A 26 -26.25 -9.26 -3.49
C GLU A 26 -25.89 -10.69 -2.94
N ARG A 27 -25.49 -10.86 -1.64
CA ARG A 27 -25.35 -12.06 -0.68
C ARG A 27 -24.40 -13.25 -1.00
N THR A 28 -23.99 -14.23 -0.13
CA THR A 28 -24.38 -14.83 1.20
C THR A 28 -23.17 -15.36 2.02
N ALA A 29 -23.38 -15.70 3.31
CA ALA A 29 -22.40 -16.03 4.37
C ALA A 29 -21.94 -17.52 4.47
N GLY A 30 -20.78 -17.74 5.11
CA GLY A 30 -20.22 -19.06 5.51
C GLY A 30 -19.25 -18.96 6.70
N THR A 31 -19.15 -20.04 7.49
CA THR A 31 -18.83 -20.11 8.93
C THR A 31 -17.33 -20.16 9.31
N VAL A 32 -16.99 -19.61 10.47
CA VAL A 32 -15.65 -19.53 11.10
C VAL A 32 -15.16 -20.88 11.64
N GLY A 33 -13.90 -21.23 11.35
CA GLY A 33 -13.17 -22.34 11.96
C GLY A 33 -11.80 -21.89 12.49
N THR A 34 -11.48 -22.28 13.72
CA THR A 34 -10.34 -21.84 14.52
C THR A 34 -9.13 -22.77 14.38
N THR A 35 -7.97 -22.30 13.89
CA THR A 35 -6.65 -22.93 14.16
C THR A 35 -5.46 -22.01 13.83
N GLY A 36 -4.63 -21.73 14.84
CA GLY A 36 -3.15 -21.75 14.78
C GLY A 36 -2.39 -20.66 14.02
N LEU A 37 -1.66 -19.81 14.75
CA LEU A 37 -0.74 -18.75 14.30
C LEU A 37 0.65 -19.24 13.85
N ASP A 38 0.76 -20.47 13.33
CA ASP A 38 2.03 -21.07 12.94
C ASP A 38 1.95 -21.69 11.52
N ALA A 39 1.76 -20.84 10.51
CA ALA A 39 2.12 -21.12 9.11
C ALA A 39 1.88 -19.85 8.27
N VAL A 40 2.93 -19.08 8.01
CA VAL A 40 2.90 -18.16 6.85
C VAL A 40 2.90 -19.05 5.61
N ARG A 41 1.69 -19.28 5.11
CA ARG A 41 1.43 -20.12 3.94
C ARG A 41 1.99 -19.43 2.70
N ALA A 42 2.98 -20.06 2.08
CA ALA A 42 3.36 -19.83 0.69
C ALA A 42 2.30 -20.44 -0.25
N ASP A 43 1.03 -20.12 -0.02
CA ASP A 43 -0.06 -20.63 -0.83
C ASP A 43 -0.20 -19.73 -2.06
N ALA A 44 -0.32 -20.35 -3.23
CA ALA A 44 -0.49 -19.67 -4.50
C ALA A 44 -1.64 -18.66 -4.45
N LEU A 45 -1.47 -17.51 -5.12
CA LEU A 45 -2.51 -16.49 -5.28
C LEU A 45 -3.83 -17.16 -5.64
N THR A 46 -4.88 -16.84 -4.88
CA THR A 46 -6.19 -17.42 -5.16
C THR A 46 -6.88 -16.56 -6.23
N PRO A 47 -7.33 -17.14 -7.36
CA PRO A 47 -7.71 -16.36 -8.55
C PRO A 47 -8.84 -15.34 -8.38
N ASP A 48 -9.58 -15.38 -7.27
CA ASP A 48 -10.76 -14.54 -7.02
C ASP A 48 -10.59 -13.57 -5.83
N ARG A 49 -9.43 -13.55 -5.15
CA ARG A 49 -9.17 -12.63 -4.04
C ARG A 49 -8.53 -11.33 -4.55
N PRO A 50 -8.93 -10.16 -4.02
CA PRO A 50 -8.20 -8.94 -4.29
C PRO A 50 -6.73 -9.11 -3.86
N HIS A 51 -5.82 -8.57 -4.65
CA HIS A 51 -4.38 -8.68 -4.42
C HIS A 51 -3.75 -7.31 -4.22
N VAL A 52 -3.09 -7.09 -3.08
CA VAL A 52 -2.49 -5.79 -2.72
C VAL A 52 -0.97 -5.91 -2.62
N ALA A 53 -0.28 -4.98 -3.29
CA ALA A 53 1.15 -4.79 -3.12
C ALA A 53 1.44 -3.88 -1.92
N VAL A 54 2.41 -4.26 -1.09
CA VAL A 54 3.02 -3.37 -0.08
C VAL A 54 4.45 -3.09 -0.51
N LEU A 55 4.73 -1.87 -0.92
CA LEU A 55 6.04 -1.47 -1.43
C LEU A 55 6.87 -0.83 -0.31
N LEU A 56 7.91 -1.54 0.14
CA LEU A 56 8.77 -1.10 1.24
C LEU A 56 10.23 -1.57 1.05
N THR A 57 11.12 -1.05 1.89
CA THR A 57 12.50 -1.50 2.04
C THR A 57 12.94 -1.33 3.50
N GLU A 58 14.22 -1.52 3.78
CA GLU A 58 14.85 -1.25 5.08
C GLU A 58 14.43 0.10 5.65
N GLY A 59 14.14 0.12 6.96
CA GLY A 59 13.76 1.33 7.67
C GLY A 59 12.29 1.72 7.51
N PHE A 60 11.40 0.81 7.11
CA PHE A 60 9.95 1.04 7.15
C PHE A 60 9.44 1.23 8.59
N GLN A 61 8.27 1.87 8.76
CA GLN A 61 7.60 1.96 10.06
C GLN A 61 6.78 0.68 10.31
N ASP A 62 6.99 0.03 11.46
CA ASP A 62 6.40 -1.29 11.74
C ASP A 62 4.86 -1.35 11.65
N ALA A 63 4.15 -0.53 12.41
CA ALA A 63 2.69 -0.48 12.47
C ALA A 63 2.05 -0.09 11.12
N GLU A 64 2.66 0.82 10.36
CA GLU A 64 2.20 1.29 9.05
C GLU A 64 2.33 0.21 7.96
N ALA A 65 3.14 -0.84 8.19
CA ALA A 65 3.16 -2.03 7.36
C ALA A 65 2.29 -3.15 7.95
N TYR A 66 2.54 -3.56 9.20
CA TYR A 66 1.92 -4.76 9.78
C TYR A 66 0.43 -4.61 10.06
N MET A 67 -0.04 -3.43 10.50
CA MET A 67 -1.47 -3.24 10.78
C MET A 67 -2.33 -3.33 9.52
N PRO A 68 -2.02 -2.63 8.40
CA PRO A 68 -2.81 -2.78 7.19
C PRO A 68 -2.67 -4.18 6.57
N ILE A 69 -1.49 -4.80 6.59
CA ILE A 69 -1.30 -6.19 6.13
C ILE A 69 -2.22 -7.13 6.91
N GLY A 70 -2.10 -7.16 8.23
CA GLY A 70 -2.90 -8.05 9.06
C GLY A 70 -4.40 -7.78 8.94
N TYR A 71 -4.81 -6.52 8.81
CA TYR A 71 -6.22 -6.17 8.60
C TYR A 71 -6.77 -6.70 7.26
N LEU A 72 -6.02 -6.57 6.18
CA LEU A 72 -6.41 -7.01 4.84
C LEU A 72 -6.38 -8.53 4.72
N GLU A 73 -5.37 -9.21 5.27
CA GLU A 73 -5.31 -10.68 5.31
C GLU A 73 -6.53 -11.26 6.05
N ASN A 74 -6.95 -10.66 7.16
CA ASN A 74 -8.18 -11.03 7.89
C ASN A 74 -9.47 -10.81 7.09
N LYS A 75 -9.39 -10.18 5.92
CA LYS A 75 -10.50 -9.92 4.99
C LYS A 75 -10.38 -10.69 3.68
N ASP A 76 -9.59 -11.76 3.65
CA ASP A 76 -9.38 -12.58 2.45
C ASP A 76 -8.81 -11.76 1.28
N VAL A 77 -7.87 -10.86 1.58
CA VAL A 77 -7.08 -10.13 0.58
C VAL A 77 -5.69 -10.75 0.55
N ASP A 78 -5.23 -11.10 -0.65
CA ASP A 78 -3.88 -11.60 -0.85
C ASP A 78 -2.91 -10.42 -0.78
N ILE A 79 -1.77 -10.58 -0.08
CA ILE A 79 -0.76 -9.55 0.09
C ILE A 79 0.54 -10.01 -0.56
N THR A 80 1.22 -9.11 -1.28
CA THR A 80 2.61 -9.31 -1.66
C THR A 80 3.46 -8.12 -1.24
N VAL A 81 4.51 -8.40 -0.49
CA VAL A 81 5.50 -7.39 -0.12
C VAL A 81 6.52 -7.30 -1.26
N ILE A 82 6.60 -6.13 -1.88
CA ILE A 82 7.54 -5.82 -2.95
C ILE A 82 8.54 -4.76 -2.50
N GLY A 83 9.70 -4.71 -3.16
CA GLY A 83 10.75 -3.75 -2.85
C GLY A 83 11.81 -3.71 -3.95
N PRO A 84 12.84 -2.86 -3.82
CA PRO A 84 13.95 -2.81 -4.78
C PRO A 84 14.70 -4.14 -4.91
N LYS A 85 14.72 -4.93 -3.82
CA LYS A 85 15.44 -6.20 -3.74
C LYS A 85 14.72 -7.18 -2.81
N THR A 86 14.72 -8.47 -3.15
CA THR A 86 14.20 -9.51 -2.26
C THR A 86 15.06 -9.73 -1.02
N GLY A 87 14.45 -10.14 0.09
CA GLY A 87 15.14 -10.44 1.34
C GLY A 87 14.43 -9.92 2.58
N ARG A 88 15.06 -10.12 3.75
CA ARG A 88 14.57 -9.57 5.01
C ARG A 88 15.03 -8.12 5.15
N VAL A 89 14.10 -7.25 5.53
CA VAL A 89 14.37 -5.85 5.85
C VAL A 89 13.80 -5.53 7.23
N LYS A 90 14.48 -4.66 7.98
CA LYS A 90 14.13 -4.32 9.35
C LYS A 90 13.36 -3.00 9.44
N ALA A 91 12.41 -2.93 10.37
CA ALA A 91 11.73 -1.68 10.71
C ALA A 91 12.70 -0.70 11.38
N TYR A 92 12.50 0.61 11.20
CA TYR A 92 13.40 1.60 11.83
C TYR A 92 13.14 1.79 13.33
N ASN A 93 11.94 1.45 13.80
CA ASN A 93 11.43 1.79 15.14
C ASN A 93 11.21 0.58 16.06
N SER A 94 11.58 -0.62 15.62
CA SER A 94 11.48 -1.85 16.42
C SER A 94 12.43 -2.94 15.90
N ASP A 95 12.39 -4.12 16.52
CA ASP A 95 13.17 -5.29 16.08
C ASP A 95 12.43 -6.17 15.06
N PHE A 96 11.27 -5.74 14.57
CA PHE A 96 10.53 -6.48 13.56
C PHE A 96 11.21 -6.43 12.18
N GLU A 97 11.16 -7.57 11.49
CA GLU A 97 11.64 -7.73 10.12
C GLU A 97 10.50 -8.23 9.25
N ILE A 98 10.43 -7.77 7.99
CA ILE A 98 9.49 -8.30 7.00
C ILE A 98 10.28 -8.83 5.79
N VAL A 99 9.75 -9.86 5.13
CA VAL A 99 10.36 -10.43 3.93
C VAL A 99 9.79 -9.74 2.70
N VAL A 100 10.65 -9.06 1.93
CA VAL A 100 10.36 -8.64 0.56
C VAL A 100 10.36 -9.89 -0.32
N GLN A 101 9.20 -10.19 -0.90
CA GLN A 101 8.93 -11.44 -1.62
C GLN A 101 9.26 -11.34 -3.11
N LYS A 102 9.10 -10.16 -3.70
CA LYS A 102 9.42 -9.92 -5.12
C LYS A 102 10.13 -8.58 -5.30
N GLU A 103 10.99 -8.50 -6.30
CA GLU A 103 11.57 -7.22 -6.71
C GLU A 103 10.55 -6.45 -7.53
N VAL A 104 10.49 -5.13 -7.35
CA VAL A 104 9.55 -4.25 -8.05
C VAL A 104 9.74 -4.32 -9.57
N GLY A 105 10.97 -4.57 -10.04
CA GLY A 105 11.27 -4.73 -11.47
C GLY A 105 10.82 -6.06 -12.08
N GLU A 106 10.31 -7.00 -11.27
CA GLU A 106 9.87 -8.33 -11.71
C GLU A 106 8.34 -8.50 -11.68
N VAL A 107 7.60 -7.45 -11.33
CA VAL A 107 6.14 -7.45 -11.22
C VAL A 107 5.51 -6.42 -12.14
N ASN A 108 4.25 -6.66 -12.51
CA ASN A 108 3.46 -5.72 -13.31
C ASN A 108 2.41 -5.04 -12.44
N VAL A 109 2.02 -3.81 -12.81
CA VAL A 109 0.93 -3.09 -12.12
C VAL A 109 -0.42 -3.83 -12.24
N ASP A 110 -0.57 -4.69 -13.24
CA ASP A 110 -1.74 -5.53 -13.46
C ASP A 110 -1.82 -6.76 -12.55
N ASP A 111 -0.72 -7.07 -11.85
CA ASP A 111 -0.70 -8.15 -10.87
C ASP A 111 -1.45 -7.77 -9.59
N PHE A 112 -1.73 -6.48 -9.36
CA PHE A 112 -2.33 -5.99 -8.11
C PHE A 112 -3.54 -5.07 -8.36
N ASP A 113 -4.46 -5.08 -7.40
CA ASP A 113 -5.66 -4.23 -7.33
C ASP A 113 -5.42 -2.95 -6.53
N ALA A 114 -4.45 -2.95 -5.61
CA ALA A 114 -4.04 -1.77 -4.86
C ALA A 114 -2.55 -1.78 -4.49
N LEU A 115 -2.03 -0.60 -4.16
CA LEU A 115 -0.67 -0.38 -3.68
C LEU A 115 -0.70 0.31 -2.32
N ILE A 116 0.12 -0.14 -1.37
CA ILE A 116 0.36 0.49 -0.08
C ILE A 116 1.83 0.94 0.00
N LEU A 117 2.04 2.17 0.45
CA LEU A 117 3.31 2.86 0.66
C LEU A 117 3.42 3.25 2.14
N PRO A 118 3.96 2.37 2.99
CA PRO A 118 4.27 2.70 4.38
C PRO A 118 5.33 3.81 4.47
N GLY A 119 5.32 4.53 5.57
CA GLY A 119 6.32 5.54 5.90
C GLY A 119 7.54 4.99 6.62
N GLY A 120 8.07 5.81 7.54
CA GLY A 120 9.38 5.60 8.16
C GLY A 120 10.51 6.22 7.33
N LYS A 121 11.68 5.59 7.36
CA LYS A 121 12.87 6.01 6.58
C LYS A 121 12.90 5.41 5.17
N ALA A 122 12.16 4.33 4.94
CA ALA A 122 12.13 3.60 3.67
C ALA A 122 11.79 4.49 2.45
N PRO A 123 10.78 5.40 2.49
CA PRO A 123 10.44 6.24 1.34
C PRO A 123 11.60 7.08 0.80
N ALA A 124 12.49 7.56 1.67
CA ALA A 124 13.65 8.35 1.26
C ALA A 124 14.62 7.54 0.38
N THR A 125 14.78 6.24 0.63
CA THR A 125 15.58 5.33 -0.20
C THR A 125 14.81 4.86 -1.43
N LEU A 126 13.52 4.54 -1.28
CA LEU A 126 12.68 4.06 -2.38
C LEU A 126 12.61 5.07 -3.54
N ARG A 127 12.48 6.36 -3.22
CA ARG A 127 12.36 7.41 -4.24
C ARG A 127 13.66 7.69 -5.02
N GLU A 128 14.78 7.12 -4.60
CA GLU A 128 16.06 7.21 -5.33
C GLU A 128 16.17 6.11 -6.42
N ASP A 129 15.35 5.06 -6.35
CA ASP A 129 15.33 3.98 -7.33
C ASP A 129 14.35 4.31 -8.46
N SER A 130 14.87 4.47 -9.68
CA SER A 130 14.06 4.79 -10.86
C SER A 130 12.99 3.73 -11.16
N THR A 131 13.25 2.46 -10.86
CA THR A 131 12.32 1.35 -11.07
C THR A 131 11.12 1.46 -10.14
N VAL A 132 11.37 1.83 -8.87
CA VAL A 132 10.30 2.11 -7.89
C VAL A 132 9.47 3.30 -8.34
N VAL A 133 10.13 4.41 -8.70
CA VAL A 133 9.45 5.64 -9.13
C VAL A 133 8.58 5.38 -10.36
N GLU A 134 9.10 4.65 -11.35
CA GLU A 134 8.36 4.28 -12.56
C GLU A 134 7.18 3.34 -12.26
N PHE A 135 7.39 2.31 -11.44
CA PHE A 135 6.31 1.41 -11.03
C PHE A 135 5.20 2.17 -10.30
N THR A 136 5.55 3.02 -9.32
CA THR A 136 4.57 3.84 -8.58
C THR A 136 3.81 4.78 -9.50
N LYS A 137 4.50 5.46 -10.43
CA LYS A 137 3.88 6.31 -11.44
C LYS A 137 2.89 5.54 -12.31
N ASN A 138 3.31 4.40 -12.85
CA ASN A 138 2.49 3.57 -13.71
C ASN A 138 1.28 3.04 -12.95
N PHE A 139 1.46 2.59 -11.69
CA PHE A 139 0.38 2.11 -10.85
C PHE A 139 -0.65 3.21 -10.60
N PHE A 140 -0.22 4.41 -10.21
CA PHE A 140 -1.12 5.54 -10.00
C PHE A 140 -1.92 5.90 -11.26
N ASN A 141 -1.25 5.89 -12.42
CA ASN A 141 -1.89 6.19 -13.71
C ASN A 141 -2.93 5.14 -14.16
N THR A 142 -2.93 3.93 -13.58
CA THR A 142 -4.02 2.97 -13.82
C THR A 142 -5.36 3.41 -13.22
N GLY A 143 -5.36 4.36 -12.29
CA GLY A 143 -6.53 4.76 -11.52
C GLY A 143 -6.91 3.79 -10.40
N LYS A 144 -6.10 2.74 -10.17
CA LYS A 144 -6.23 1.83 -9.03
C LYS A 144 -5.92 2.54 -7.71
N THR A 145 -6.35 1.91 -6.63
CA THR A 145 -6.22 2.37 -5.24
C THR A 145 -4.74 2.46 -4.83
N VAL A 146 -4.27 3.65 -4.40
CA VAL A 146 -2.91 3.85 -3.85
C VAL A 146 -2.96 4.47 -2.46
N ALA A 147 -2.46 3.74 -1.46
CA ALA A 147 -2.38 4.15 -0.06
C ALA A 147 -1.00 4.59 0.32
N ALA A 148 -0.86 5.79 0.88
CA ALA A 148 0.41 6.31 1.34
C ALA A 148 0.23 6.98 2.70
N ILE A 149 1.10 6.65 3.66
CA ILE A 149 0.99 7.11 5.05
C ILE A 149 2.33 7.68 5.52
N CYS A 150 2.28 8.70 6.38
CA CYS A 150 3.45 9.33 6.98
C CYS A 150 4.41 9.90 5.91
N HIS A 151 5.55 9.24 5.67
CA HIS A 151 6.52 9.61 4.62
C HIS A 151 6.28 8.90 3.27
N GLY A 152 5.39 7.91 3.22
CA GLY A 152 5.03 7.18 1.99
C GLY A 152 4.70 8.09 0.79
N PRO A 153 3.98 9.22 0.98
CA PRO A 153 3.68 10.16 -0.12
C PRO A 153 4.91 10.74 -0.84
N GLN A 154 6.11 10.71 -0.25
CA GLN A 154 7.34 11.18 -0.93
C GLN A 154 7.64 10.40 -2.22
N VAL A 155 7.26 9.11 -2.27
CA VAL A 155 7.42 8.29 -3.47
C VAL A 155 6.49 8.79 -4.58
N LEU A 156 5.25 9.18 -4.23
CA LEU A 156 4.27 9.77 -5.16
C LEU A 156 4.69 11.16 -5.63
N ALA A 157 5.23 11.99 -4.73
CA ALA A 157 5.79 13.29 -5.06
C ALA A 157 6.89 13.16 -6.10
N THR A 158 7.82 12.23 -5.89
CA THR A 158 8.93 11.96 -6.83
C THR A 158 8.45 11.36 -8.14
N ALA A 159 7.39 10.54 -8.12
CA ALA A 159 6.74 10.01 -9.31
C ALA A 159 6.04 11.10 -10.17
N GLY A 160 5.85 12.31 -9.63
CA GLY A 160 5.25 13.44 -10.32
C GLY A 160 3.76 13.23 -10.61
N VAL A 161 3.06 12.53 -9.72
CA VAL A 161 1.63 12.17 -9.89
C VAL A 161 0.69 12.95 -8.99
N LEU A 162 1.20 13.92 -8.21
CA LEU A 162 0.41 14.65 -7.22
C LEU A 162 -0.27 15.92 -7.76
N HIS A 163 -0.08 16.29 -9.03
CA HIS A 163 -0.79 17.41 -9.63
C HIS A 163 -2.31 17.19 -9.56
N ASP A 164 -3.02 18.19 -9.02
CA ASP A 164 -4.48 18.15 -8.80
C ASP A 164 -4.95 17.03 -7.84
N VAL A 165 -4.04 16.50 -7.01
CA VAL A 165 -4.37 15.50 -5.98
C VAL A 165 -4.49 16.18 -4.62
N THR A 166 -5.58 15.94 -3.90
CA THR A 166 -5.70 16.31 -2.48
C THR A 166 -5.13 15.19 -1.62
N THR A 167 -4.15 15.50 -0.77
CA THR A 167 -3.46 14.50 0.07
C THR A 167 -3.03 15.07 1.41
N THR A 168 -2.72 14.19 2.36
CA THR A 168 -1.99 14.53 3.58
C THR A 168 -0.66 13.76 3.64
N GLY A 169 0.13 14.01 4.67
CA GLY A 169 1.36 13.32 4.99
C GLY A 169 1.82 13.72 6.40
N VAL A 170 2.96 13.21 6.85
CA VAL A 170 3.55 13.76 8.07
C VAL A 170 3.95 15.22 7.84
N ASN A 171 3.76 16.09 8.83
CA ASN A 171 3.95 17.53 8.69
C ASN A 171 5.33 17.92 8.13
N SER A 172 6.38 17.12 8.37
CA SER A 172 7.74 17.40 7.88
C SER A 172 7.87 17.34 6.36
N ILE A 173 6.92 16.73 5.64
CA ILE A 173 6.93 16.64 4.17
C ILE A 173 5.89 17.52 3.49
N GLN A 174 5.13 18.34 4.23
CA GLN A 174 4.07 19.19 3.66
C GLN A 174 4.58 20.01 2.46
N GLY A 175 5.68 20.74 2.64
CA GLY A 175 6.25 21.59 1.58
C GLY A 175 6.67 20.78 0.35
N GLU A 176 7.20 19.57 0.54
CA GLU A 176 7.57 18.67 -0.57
C GLU A 176 6.32 18.25 -1.37
N LEU A 177 5.20 17.98 -0.69
CA LEU A 177 3.94 17.60 -1.34
C LEU A 177 3.31 18.77 -2.11
N GLU A 178 3.32 19.97 -1.51
CA GLU A 178 2.83 21.19 -2.16
C GLU A 178 3.69 21.55 -3.38
N GLU A 179 5.02 21.45 -3.27
CA GLU A 179 5.97 21.65 -4.39
C GLU A 179 5.75 20.64 -5.54
N ALA A 180 5.34 19.42 -5.21
CA ALA A 180 4.95 18.39 -6.18
C ALA A 180 3.56 18.60 -6.79
N GLY A 181 2.86 19.69 -6.44
CA GLY A 181 1.57 20.09 -7.01
C GLY A 181 0.34 19.55 -6.28
N ALA A 182 0.51 18.96 -5.09
CA ALA A 182 -0.61 18.48 -4.29
C ALA A 182 -1.37 19.63 -3.61
N THR A 183 -2.67 19.44 -3.40
CA THR A 183 -3.44 20.21 -2.42
C THR A 183 -3.30 19.53 -1.06
N TYR A 184 -2.43 20.06 -0.19
CA TYR A 184 -2.22 19.50 1.14
C TYR A 184 -3.38 19.79 2.09
N VAL A 185 -3.77 18.81 2.90
CA VAL A 185 -4.73 18.95 4.02
C VAL A 185 -4.16 18.35 5.31
N ASP A 186 -4.42 18.99 6.45
CA ASP A 186 -4.06 18.48 7.79
C ASP A 186 -5.22 17.66 8.37
N GLU A 187 -5.56 16.57 7.69
CA GLU A 187 -6.68 15.68 8.02
C GLU A 187 -6.27 14.23 7.68
N ALA A 188 -6.58 13.26 8.54
CA ALA A 188 -6.29 11.83 8.33
C ALA A 188 -7.47 10.92 8.72
#